data_AF-A0A925E594-F1
#
_entry.id   AF-A0A925E594-F1
#
_cell.length_a   1.000
_cell.length_b   1.000
_cell.length_c   1.000
_cell.angle_alpha   90.00
_cell.angle_beta   90.00
_cell.angle_gamma   90.00
#
_symmetry.space_group_name_H-M   'P 1'
#
loop_
_entity.id
_entity.type
_entity.pdbx_description
1 polymer ?
#
loop_
_entity_poly.entity_id
_entity_poly.type
_entity_poly.pdbx_seq_one_letter_code
_entity_poly.pdbx_strand_id
1 'polypeptide(L)'
;MDRRKSLKLIVTGAIATPIAIAGCKTDEKKTSGNDEPKFSLDRNPDELKYEKELLAREKFFTDHEMGTITLLADMIIPKDEVSGSASDAKVPEFIEFIVKDMPDHQVPMKGGLRWLDMQSLKRYEKSFKDCTPQQRIEM
;
A
#
# COMPACT_ATOMS: atom_id res chain seq x y z
N MET A 1 38.85 -29.56 -1.63
CA MET A 1 38.56 -28.83 -2.88
C MET A 1 39.37 -27.53 -2.88
N ASP A 2 40.32 -27.40 -3.82
CA ASP A 2 41.25 -26.27 -3.83
C ASP A 2 40.56 -24.99 -4.31
N ARG A 3 40.43 -24.01 -3.42
CA ARG A 3 39.76 -22.72 -3.68
C ARG A 3 40.33 -21.99 -4.92
N ARG A 4 41.63 -22.21 -5.22
CA ARG A 4 42.30 -21.64 -6.39
C ARG A 4 41.87 -22.28 -7.71
N LYS A 5 41.40 -23.52 -7.72
CA LYS A 5 40.92 -24.21 -8.93
C LYS A 5 39.51 -23.74 -9.30
N SER A 6 38.66 -23.45 -8.32
CA SER A 6 37.31 -22.90 -8.54
C SER A 6 37.35 -21.49 -9.16
N LEU A 7 38.28 -20.63 -8.73
CA LEU A 7 38.47 -19.29 -9.31
C LEU A 7 38.96 -19.33 -10.77
N LYS A 8 39.80 -20.32 -11.13
CA LYS A 8 40.20 -20.52 -12.53
C LYS A 8 39.02 -20.96 -13.40
N LEU A 9 38.11 -21.78 -12.88
CA LEU A 9 36.96 -22.26 -13.64
C LEU A 9 35.98 -21.13 -14.01
N ILE A 10 35.79 -20.15 -13.12
CA ILE A 10 34.89 -18.99 -13.37
C ILE A 10 35.49 -18.04 -14.41
N VAL A 11 36.81 -17.83 -14.40
CA VAL A 11 37.49 -16.92 -15.35
C VAL A 11 37.59 -17.52 -16.76
N THR A 12 37.54 -18.85 -16.91
CA THR A 12 37.71 -19.51 -18.21
C THR A 12 36.38 -19.75 -18.94
N GLY A 13 35.25 -19.32 -18.36
CA GLY A 13 33.90 -19.51 -18.92
C GLY A 13 33.38 -18.37 -19.80
N ALA A 14 34.14 -17.29 -19.96
CA ALA A 14 33.76 -16.17 -20.83
C ALA A 14 34.62 -16.21 -22.10
N ILE A 15 34.03 -16.64 -23.23
CA ILE A 15 34.18 -16.07 -24.60
C ILE A 15 33.48 -16.99 -25.62
N ALA A 16 32.77 -16.33 -26.55
CA ALA A 16 32.06 -16.77 -27.76
C ALA A 16 30.58 -17.14 -27.55
N THR A 17 29.58 -16.37 -28.00
CA THR A 17 29.43 -15.70 -29.31
C THR A 17 28.57 -14.43 -29.27
N PRO A 18 28.78 -13.47 -30.19
CA PRO A 18 27.93 -12.29 -30.38
C PRO A 18 26.86 -12.57 -31.44
N ILE A 19 25.57 -12.52 -31.08
CA ILE A 19 24.48 -12.45 -32.06
C ILE A 19 23.48 -11.37 -31.65
N ALA A 20 23.43 -10.35 -32.52
CA ALA A 20 22.31 -9.47 -32.85
C ALA A 20 21.72 -8.57 -31.74
N ILE A 21 22.11 -7.30 -31.82
CA ILE A 21 21.25 -6.15 -31.53
C ILE A 21 20.04 -6.24 -32.46
N ALA A 22 18.93 -6.78 -31.96
CA ALA A 22 17.61 -6.60 -32.53
C ALA A 22 16.74 -6.04 -31.41
N GLY A 23 16.70 -4.71 -31.31
CA GLY A 23 15.68 -4.02 -30.57
C GLY A 23 14.33 -4.32 -31.21
N CYS A 24 13.52 -5.14 -30.55
CA CYS A 24 12.08 -5.20 -30.75
C CYS A 24 11.42 -5.77 -29.50
N LYS A 25 10.85 -4.85 -28.72
CA LYS A 25 9.57 -4.95 -28.02
C LYS A 25 9.22 -6.34 -27.49
N THR A 26 9.43 -6.52 -26.20
CA THR A 26 8.42 -7.19 -25.39
C THR A 26 7.54 -6.09 -24.83
N ASP A 27 6.37 -5.91 -25.43
CA ASP A 27 5.24 -5.32 -24.74
C ASP A 27 5.10 -6.10 -23.42
N GLU A 28 5.50 -5.48 -22.30
CA GLU A 28 5.15 -5.97 -20.99
C GLU A 28 3.64 -5.82 -20.85
N LYS A 29 2.95 -6.87 -21.28
CA LYS A 29 1.59 -7.14 -20.87
C LYS A 29 1.64 -7.26 -19.35
N LYS A 30 1.37 -6.15 -18.66
CA LYS A 30 1.09 -6.09 -17.23
C LYS A 30 -0.08 -7.03 -16.97
N THR A 31 0.29 -8.28 -16.73
CA THR A 31 -0.62 -9.31 -16.28
C THR A 31 -0.73 -9.00 -14.80
N SER A 32 -1.87 -8.41 -14.43
CA SER A 32 -2.32 -8.30 -13.04
C SER A 32 -2.54 -9.73 -12.53
N GLY A 33 -1.44 -10.43 -12.27
CA GLY A 33 -1.42 -11.72 -11.59
C GLY A 33 -1.39 -11.46 -10.10
N ASN A 34 -2.14 -12.27 -9.35
CA ASN A 34 -2.05 -12.38 -7.90
C ASN A 34 -0.60 -12.70 -7.50
N ASP A 35 0.24 -11.68 -7.36
CA ASP A 35 1.50 -11.82 -6.65
C ASP A 35 1.12 -12.09 -5.19
N GLU A 36 1.43 -13.29 -4.70
CA GLU A 36 1.32 -13.56 -3.27
C GLU A 36 2.12 -12.50 -2.50
N PRO A 37 1.60 -12.01 -1.36
CA PRO A 37 2.31 -11.02 -0.56
C PRO A 37 3.70 -11.56 -0.19
N LYS A 38 4.75 -10.86 -0.64
CA LYS A 38 6.14 -11.23 -0.40
C LYS A 38 6.56 -10.74 0.98
N PHE A 39 6.69 -11.67 1.93
CA PHE A 39 7.21 -11.37 3.26
C PHE A 39 8.75 -11.47 3.25
N SER A 40 9.44 -10.44 3.75
CA SER A 40 10.90 -10.29 3.66
C SER A 40 11.69 -10.71 4.91
N LEU A 41 10.99 -11.22 5.94
CA LEU A 41 11.56 -11.59 7.23
C LEU A 41 11.25 -13.06 7.55
N ASP A 42 12.14 -13.73 8.29
CA ASP A 42 11.96 -15.08 8.83
C ASP A 42 10.86 -15.08 9.91
N ARG A 43 9.61 -14.88 9.50
CA ARG A 43 8.44 -14.92 10.38
C ARG A 43 8.05 -16.36 10.70
N ASN A 44 7.47 -16.55 11.87
CA ASN A 44 6.91 -17.85 12.24
C ASN A 44 5.84 -18.28 11.22
N PRO A 45 5.83 -19.54 10.74
CA PRO A 45 4.80 -20.05 9.84
C PRO A 45 3.35 -19.73 10.25
N ASP A 46 3.04 -19.73 11.55
CA ASP A 46 1.70 -19.42 12.06
C ASP A 46 1.33 -17.94 11.87
N GLU A 47 2.29 -17.02 12.04
CA GLU A 47 2.09 -15.59 11.79
C GLU A 47 1.86 -15.31 10.30
N LEU A 48 2.62 -15.99 9.43
CA LEU A 48 2.46 -15.88 7.98
C LEU A 48 1.08 -16.34 7.53
N LYS A 49 0.58 -17.42 8.12
CA LYS A 49 -0.77 -17.92 7.85
C LYS A 49 -1.83 -16.89 8.28
N TYR A 50 -1.71 -16.38 9.50
CA TYR A 50 -2.66 -15.38 10.03
C TYR A 50 -2.68 -14.09 9.19
N GLU A 51 -1.52 -13.58 8.79
CA GLU A 51 -1.46 -12.38 7.95
C GLU A 51 -2.01 -12.61 6.54
N LYS A 52 -1.73 -13.77 5.94
CA LYS A 52 -2.35 -14.16 4.66
C LYS A 52 -3.87 -14.20 4.79
N GLU A 53 -4.40 -14.75 5.88
CA GLU A 53 -5.84 -14.77 6.15
C GLU A 53 -6.40 -13.35 6.30
N LEU A 54 -5.72 -12.44 7.01
CA LEU A 54 -6.12 -11.04 7.13
C LEU A 54 -6.16 -10.31 5.80
N LEU A 55 -5.12 -10.46 4.98
CA LEU A 55 -5.00 -9.82 3.66
C LEU A 55 -6.03 -10.36 2.66
N ALA A 56 -6.48 -11.60 2.83
CA ALA A 56 -7.52 -12.21 2.01
C ALA A 56 -8.94 -11.76 2.41
N ARG A 57 -9.14 -11.12 3.58
CA ARG A 57 -10.46 -10.60 3.98
C ARG A 57 -10.90 -9.48 3.05
N GLU A 58 -12.21 -9.39 2.86
CA GLU A 58 -12.85 -8.31 2.11
C GLU A 58 -12.49 -6.93 2.68
N LYS A 59 -12.66 -5.89 1.86
CA LYS A 59 -12.44 -4.52 2.31
C LYS A 59 -13.44 -4.16 3.41
N PHE A 60 -12.95 -3.59 4.50
CA PHE A 60 -13.79 -3.15 5.61
C PHE A 60 -14.38 -1.76 5.35
N PHE A 61 -13.54 -0.82 4.92
CA PHE A 61 -13.98 0.50 4.50
C PHE A 61 -14.45 0.51 3.03
N THR A 62 -15.48 1.31 2.77
CA THR A 62 -15.94 1.66 1.42
C THR A 62 -14.96 2.61 0.72
N ASP A 63 -15.07 2.76 -0.60
CA ASP A 63 -14.22 3.69 -1.36
C ASP A 63 -14.41 5.16 -0.93
N HIS A 64 -15.60 5.50 -0.45
CA HIS A 64 -15.88 6.81 0.14
C HIS A 64 -15.12 7.00 1.45
N GLU A 65 -15.27 6.05 2.38
CA GLU A 65 -14.58 6.05 3.68
C GLU A 65 -13.06 6.06 3.52
N MET A 66 -12.52 5.22 2.62
CA MET A 66 -11.09 5.23 2.29
C MET A 66 -10.64 6.59 1.74
N GLY A 67 -11.43 7.20 0.86
CA GLY A 67 -11.13 8.54 0.37
C GLY A 67 -11.11 9.59 1.48
N THR A 68 -12.02 9.52 2.45
CA THR A 68 -12.04 10.40 3.62
C THR A 68 -10.84 10.17 4.53
N ILE A 69 -10.48 8.90 4.81
CA ILE A 69 -9.29 8.53 5.59
C ILE A 69 -8.02 9.08 4.94
N THR A 70 -7.83 8.87 3.63
CA THR A 70 -6.67 9.37 2.89
C THR A 70 -6.55 10.88 3.00
N LEU A 71 -7.67 11.59 2.83
CA LEU A 71 -7.70 13.05 2.89
C LEU A 71 -7.34 13.56 4.29
N LEU A 72 -7.90 12.96 5.34
CA LEU A 72 -7.56 13.29 6.73
C LEU A 72 -6.09 12.98 7.03
N ALA A 73 -5.59 11.82 6.62
CA ALA A 73 -4.20 11.43 6.85
C ALA A 73 -3.21 12.41 6.20
N ASP A 74 -3.47 12.80 4.95
CA ASP A 74 -2.64 13.76 4.22
C ASP A 74 -2.79 15.20 4.73
N MET A 75 -3.93 15.55 5.34
CA MET A 75 -4.09 16.83 6.03
C MET A 75 -3.27 16.89 7.32
N ILE A 76 -3.15 15.77 8.05
CA ILE A 76 -2.40 15.69 9.31
C ILE A 76 -0.89 15.62 9.04
N ILE A 77 -0.48 14.79 8.07
CA ILE A 77 0.92 14.67 7.63
C ILE A 77 0.97 14.93 6.13
N PRO A 78 1.02 16.22 5.73
CA PRO A 78 1.15 16.58 4.34
C PRO A 78 2.55 16.26 3.82
N LYS A 79 2.65 16.14 2.50
CA LYS A 79 3.93 16.13 1.81
C LYS A 79 4.66 17.45 2.03
N ASP A 80 5.97 17.38 2.26
CA ASP A 80 6.85 18.54 2.34
C ASP A 80 8.01 18.42 1.34
N GLU A 81 9.04 19.27 1.49
CA GLU A 81 10.20 19.28 0.58
C GLU A 81 11.09 18.04 0.72
N VAL A 82 11.02 17.33 1.84
CA VAL A 82 11.94 16.24 2.21
C VAL A 82 11.27 14.88 2.17
N SER A 83 9.99 14.82 2.56
CA SER A 83 9.22 13.62 2.83
C SER A 83 7.92 13.60 2.04
N GLY A 84 7.44 12.38 1.73
CA GLY A 84 6.13 12.16 1.13
C GLY A 84 4.99 12.39 2.13
N SER A 85 3.74 12.39 1.65
CA SER A 85 2.55 12.45 2.52
C SER A 85 2.32 11.14 3.28
N ALA A 86 1.36 11.15 4.21
CA ALA A 86 0.87 9.93 4.84
C ALA A 86 0.41 8.87 3.82
N SER A 87 -0.26 9.29 2.75
CA SER A 87 -0.69 8.41 1.66
C SER A 87 0.49 7.85 0.85
N ASP A 88 1.54 8.65 0.59
CA ASP A 88 2.78 8.14 -0.03
C ASP A 88 3.41 7.03 0.84
N ALA A 89 3.23 7.09 2.16
CA ALA A 89 3.68 6.09 3.13
C ALA A 89 2.68 4.94 3.38
N LYS A 90 1.57 4.86 2.63
CA LYS A 90 0.53 3.81 2.75
C LYS A 90 -0.18 3.74 4.10
N VAL A 91 -0.28 4.87 4.80
CA VAL A 91 -0.99 4.95 6.08
C VAL A 91 -2.47 4.57 5.94
N PRO A 92 -3.24 4.99 4.91
CA PRO A 92 -4.63 4.59 4.77
C PRO A 92 -4.82 3.07 4.64
N GLU A 93 -3.97 2.40 3.86
CA GLU A 93 -3.98 0.94 3.71
C GLU A 93 -3.60 0.24 5.01
N PHE A 94 -2.67 0.81 5.76
CA PHE A 94 -2.32 0.30 7.09
C PHE A 94 -3.51 0.42 8.06
N ILE A 95 -4.27 1.52 8.04
CA ILE A 95 -5.49 1.66 8.86
C ILE A 95 -6.53 0.59 8.48
N GLU A 96 -6.77 0.37 7.20
CA GLU A 96 -7.65 -0.69 6.68
C GLU A 96 -7.19 -2.10 7.10
N PHE A 97 -5.88 -2.34 7.14
CA PHE A 97 -5.31 -3.59 7.66
C PHE A 97 -5.54 -3.72 9.17
N ILE A 98 -5.23 -2.68 9.95
CA ILE A 98 -5.32 -2.70 11.41
C ILE A 98 -6.75 -2.93 11.89
N VAL A 99 -7.77 -2.35 11.24
CA VAL A 99 -9.17 -2.61 11.65
C VAL A 99 -9.62 -4.05 11.36
N LYS A 100 -8.93 -4.78 10.45
CA LYS A 100 -9.18 -6.22 10.23
C LYS A 100 -8.48 -7.07 11.28
N ASP A 101 -7.27 -6.67 11.67
CA ASP A 101 -6.45 -7.33 12.70
C ASP A 101 -7.02 -7.11 14.11
N MET A 102 -7.52 -5.90 14.38
CA MET A 102 -8.06 -5.44 15.66
C MET A 102 -9.51 -4.97 15.49
N PRO A 103 -10.50 -5.88 15.54
CA PRO A 103 -11.91 -5.56 15.27
C PRO A 103 -12.52 -4.52 16.20
N ASP A 104 -11.99 -4.32 17.41
CA ASP A 104 -12.46 -3.32 18.36
C ASP A 104 -12.35 -1.88 17.82
N HIS A 105 -11.49 -1.65 16.82
CA HIS A 105 -11.38 -0.37 16.14
C HIS A 105 -12.45 -0.13 15.06
N GLN A 106 -13.17 -1.17 14.60
CA GLN A 106 -14.11 -1.07 13.48
C GLN A 106 -15.27 -0.11 13.75
N VAL A 107 -15.94 -0.28 14.89
CA VAL A 107 -17.10 0.54 15.29
C VAL A 107 -16.73 2.01 15.50
N PRO A 108 -15.72 2.36 16.32
CA PRO A 108 -15.36 3.75 16.52
C PRO A 108 -14.88 4.42 15.22
N MET A 109 -14.16 3.71 14.34
CA MET A 109 -13.73 4.26 13.06
C MET A 109 -14.90 4.58 12.13
N LYS A 110 -15.81 3.63 11.87
CA LYS A 110 -17.00 3.91 11.03
C LYS A 110 -17.91 4.96 11.65
N GLY A 111 -18.09 4.91 12.97
CA GLY A 111 -18.86 5.92 13.71
C GLY A 111 -18.30 7.34 13.53
N GLY A 112 -16.98 7.49 13.67
CA GLY A 112 -16.29 8.78 13.49
C GLY A 112 -16.38 9.32 12.06
N LEU A 113 -16.12 8.48 11.05
CA LEU A 113 -16.23 8.87 9.64
C LEU A 113 -17.67 9.29 9.29
N ARG A 114 -18.66 8.51 9.73
CA ARG A 114 -20.07 8.83 9.52
C ARG A 114 -20.47 10.14 10.20
N TRP A 115 -20.00 10.36 11.42
CA TRP A 115 -20.25 11.60 12.16
C TRP A 115 -19.66 12.81 11.42
N LEU A 116 -18.43 12.70 10.94
CA LEU A 116 -17.75 13.77 10.20
C LEU A 116 -18.52 14.16 8.92
N ASP A 117 -18.99 13.17 8.17
CA ASP A 117 -19.86 13.41 7.01
C ASP A 117 -21.18 14.07 7.40
N MET A 118 -21.78 13.69 8.53
CA MET A 118 -23.03 14.32 8.98
C MET A 118 -22.86 15.76 9.44
N GLN A 119 -21.75 16.07 10.10
CA GLN A 119 -21.45 17.45 10.46
C GLN A 119 -21.18 18.30 9.20
N SER A 120 -20.43 17.76 8.24
CA SER A 120 -20.17 18.44 6.96
C SER A 120 -21.45 18.66 6.15
N LEU A 121 -22.32 17.64 6.09
CA LEU A 121 -23.60 17.74 5.39
C LEU A 121 -24.49 18.81 6.01
N LYS A 122 -24.53 18.89 7.34
CA LYS A 122 -25.34 19.89 8.05
C LYS A 122 -24.85 21.32 7.82
N ARG A 123 -23.54 21.54 7.68
CA ARG A 123 -22.95 22.88 7.54
C ARG A 123 -22.86 23.34 6.09
N TYR A 124 -22.57 22.41 5.17
CA TYR A 124 -22.15 22.73 3.80
C TYR A 124 -22.89 21.95 2.72
N GLU A 125 -23.88 21.12 3.10
CA GLU A 125 -24.67 20.27 2.19
C GLU A 125 -23.82 19.30 1.34
N LYS A 126 -22.63 18.95 1.85
CA LYS A 126 -21.66 18.07 1.21
C LYS A 126 -21.08 17.06 2.19
N SER A 127 -20.65 15.91 1.69
CA SER A 127 -19.81 15.00 2.47
C SER A 127 -18.47 15.68 2.78
N PHE A 128 -17.75 15.23 3.82
CA PHE A 128 -16.47 15.85 4.19
C PHE A 128 -15.46 15.80 3.03
N LYS A 129 -15.41 14.67 2.33
CA LYS A 129 -14.54 14.49 1.15
C LYS A 129 -14.89 15.45 0.02
N ASP A 130 -16.13 15.90 -0.09
CA ASP A 130 -16.58 16.81 -1.15
C ASP A 130 -16.55 18.30 -0.75
N CYS A 131 -16.29 18.60 0.54
CA CYS A 131 -16.08 19.96 1.03
C CYS A 131 -14.83 20.62 0.41
N THR A 132 -14.80 21.95 0.37
CA THR A 132 -13.60 22.69 -0.05
C THR A 132 -12.48 22.54 1.00
N PRO A 133 -11.20 22.76 0.63
CA PRO A 133 -10.11 22.70 1.61
C PRO A 133 -10.34 23.59 2.84
N GLN A 134 -10.86 24.81 2.64
CA GLN A 134 -11.21 25.72 3.72
C GLN A 134 -12.32 25.16 4.61
N GLN A 135 -13.41 24.65 4.01
CA GLN A 135 -14.50 24.03 4.76
C GLN A 135 -14.03 22.84 5.59
N ARG A 136 -13.12 22.01 5.07
CA ARG A 136 -12.57 20.85 5.81
C ARG A 136 -11.74 21.26 7.03
N ILE A 137 -11.06 22.41 6.98
CA ILE A 137 -10.28 22.94 8.10
C ILE A 137 -11.18 23.55 9.18
N GLU A 138 -12.37 24.04 8.81
CA GLU A 138 -13.36 24.62 9.73
C GLU A 138 -14.24 23.57 10.46
N MET A 139 -14.11 22.30 10.08
CA MET A 139 -14.84 21.19 10.70
C MET A 139 -14.32 20.83 12.08
#